data_AF-A0A2E4VZE6-F1
#
_entry.id   AF-A0A2E4VZE6-F1
#
_cell.length_a   1.000
_cell.length_b   1.000
_cell.length_c   1.000
_cell.angle_alpha   90.00
_cell.angle_beta   90.00
_cell.angle_gamma   90.00
#
_symmetry.space_group_name_H-M   'P 1'
#
loop_
_entity.id
_entity.type
_entity.pdbx_description
1 polymer ?
#
loop_
_entity_poly.entity_id
_entity_poly.type
_entity_poly.pdbx_seq_one_letter_code
_entity_poly.pdbx_strand_id
1 'polypeptide(L)'
;MRSAESLKAEADALIEGREPGDVQFDEEGGEGDTLAVERERDLALSAHAQAAVDEIDRALERLKAGTYGICLVSGKSIPKERLRAIPWAAERVEYKTGGFLRR
;
A
#
# COMPACT_ATOMS: atom_id res chain seq x y z
N MET A 1 -29.10 -29.00 18.15
CA MET A 1 -28.65 -27.71 17.60
C MET A 1 -27.73 -27.08 18.64
N ARG A 2 -26.42 -27.03 18.40
CA ARG A 2 -25.51 -26.26 19.26
C ARG A 2 -25.89 -24.79 19.09
N SER A 3 -26.37 -24.16 20.16
CA SER A 3 -26.81 -22.76 20.15
C SER A 3 -25.63 -21.86 19.77
N ALA A 4 -25.89 -20.81 18.98
CA ALA A 4 -24.85 -19.85 18.55
C ALA A 4 -24.04 -19.29 19.73
N GLU A 5 -24.66 -19.22 20.90
CA GLU A 5 -24.05 -18.81 22.16
C GLU A 5 -23.00 -19.81 22.68
N SER A 6 -23.22 -21.12 22.50
CA SER A 6 -22.24 -22.15 22.87
C SER A 6 -21.00 -22.09 21.97
N LEU A 7 -21.18 -21.84 20.68
CA LEU A 7 -20.06 -21.71 19.74
C LEU A 7 -19.25 -20.44 20.01
N LYS A 8 -19.92 -19.36 20.43
CA LYS A 8 -19.25 -18.11 20.80
C LYS A 8 -18.44 -18.25 22.08
N ALA A 9 -19.00 -18.88 23.12
CA ALA A 9 -18.29 -19.13 24.36
C ALA A 9 -17.08 -20.05 24.18
N GLU A 10 -17.19 -21.06 23.30
CA GLU A 10 -16.07 -21.95 22.95
C GLU A 10 -14.96 -21.22 22.18
N ALA A 11 -15.32 -20.30 21.28
CA ALA A 11 -14.37 -19.47 20.55
C ALA A 11 -13.66 -18.46 21.45
N ASP A 12 -14.38 -17.79 22.36
CA ASP A 12 -13.81 -16.81 23.29
C ASP A 12 -12.83 -17.47 24.27
N ALA A 13 -13.14 -18.68 24.76
CA ALA A 13 -12.25 -19.46 25.62
C ALA A 13 -10.95 -19.90 24.92
N LEU A 14 -11.00 -20.15 23.61
CA LEU A 14 -9.81 -20.47 22.80
C LEU A 14 -8.90 -19.24 22.58
N ILE A 15 -9.45 -18.03 22.59
CA ILE A 15 -8.70 -16.78 22.41
C ILE A 15 -8.02 -16.38 23.73
N GLU A 16 -8.68 -16.59 24.87
CA GLU A 16 -8.16 -16.19 26.19
C GLU A 16 -6.89 -16.97 26.60
N GLY A 17 -6.66 -18.16 26.04
CA GLY A 17 -5.44 -18.94 26.24
C GLY A 17 -4.29 -18.58 25.29
N ARG A 18 -4.45 -17.62 24.38
CA ARG A 18 -3.45 -17.27 23.37
C ARG A 18 -2.69 -16.00 23.78
N GLU A 19 -1.52 -16.18 24.39
CA GLU A 19 -0.62 -15.06 24.65
C GLU A 19 -0.09 -14.50 23.32
N PRO A 20 0.10 -13.17 23.19
CA PRO A 20 0.72 -12.56 22.01
C PRO A 20 2.19 -12.98 21.93
N GLY A 21 2.43 -14.14 21.32
CA GLY A 21 3.72 -14.83 21.26
C GLY A 21 3.61 -16.34 21.02
N ASP A 22 2.45 -16.95 21.26
CA ASP A 22 2.21 -18.40 21.12
C ASP A 22 2.01 -18.87 19.66
N VAL A 23 2.71 -18.27 18.70
CA VAL A 23 2.91 -18.92 17.40
C VAL A 23 3.89 -20.08 17.64
N GLN A 24 3.34 -21.29 17.78
CA GLN A 24 4.16 -22.50 17.83
C GLN A 24 4.88 -22.63 16.48
N PHE A 25 6.20 -22.49 16.50
CA PHE A 25 7.08 -22.90 15.41
C PHE A 25 7.33 -24.40 15.55
N ASP A 26 6.34 -25.23 15.21
CA ASP A 26 6.58 -26.64 14.91
C ASP A 26 7.15 -26.77 13.49
N GLU A 27 7.63 -27.96 13.09
CA GLU A 27 8.24 -28.19 11.76
C GLU A 27 7.25 -27.98 10.59
N GLU A 28 5.95 -27.77 10.88
CA GLU A 28 4.88 -27.36 9.95
C GLU A 28 4.66 -25.82 9.94
N GLY A 29 5.23 -25.10 10.92
CA GLY A 29 5.19 -23.65 11.11
C GLY A 29 5.97 -22.80 10.08
N GLY A 30 6.37 -23.39 8.95
CA GLY A 30 6.87 -22.64 7.79
C GLY A 30 5.77 -21.84 7.09
N GLU A 31 4.51 -22.29 7.16
CA GLU A 31 3.38 -21.62 6.49
C GLU A 31 2.93 -20.32 7.20
N GLY A 32 3.13 -20.24 8.52
CA GLY A 32 2.78 -19.05 9.30
C GLY A 32 3.63 -17.83 8.93
N ASP A 33 4.92 -18.05 8.67
CA ASP A 33 5.86 -17.02 8.24
C ASP A 33 5.56 -16.59 6.78
N THR A 34 5.22 -17.53 5.90
CA THR A 34 4.79 -17.20 4.53
C THR A 34 3.47 -16.43 4.50
N LEU A 35 2.50 -16.80 5.34
CA LEU A 35 1.21 -16.11 5.41
C LEU A 35 1.34 -14.67 5.94
N ALA A 36 2.25 -14.44 6.89
CA ALA A 36 2.57 -13.11 7.37
C ALA A 36 3.21 -12.25 6.27
N VAL A 37 4.22 -12.78 5.57
CA VAL A 37 4.88 -12.11 4.44
C VAL A 37 3.91 -11.82 3.29
N GLU A 38 3.01 -12.76 2.97
CA GLU A 38 1.99 -12.56 1.94
C GLU A 38 1.01 -11.44 2.32
N ARG A 39 0.53 -11.43 3.57
CA ARG A 39 -0.32 -10.34 4.06
C ARG A 39 0.38 -8.99 4.02
N GLU A 40 1.63 -8.91 4.44
CA GLU A 40 2.41 -7.66 4.39
C GLU A 40 2.58 -7.17 2.95
N ARG A 41 2.87 -8.09 2.02
CA ARG A 41 2.94 -7.77 0.58
C ARG A 41 1.60 -7.26 0.06
N ASP A 42 0.50 -7.91 0.39
CA ASP A 42 -0.83 -7.50 -0.07
C ASP A 42 -1.22 -6.11 0.48
N LEU A 43 -0.89 -5.83 1.75
CA LEU A 43 -1.07 -4.51 2.35
C LEU A 43 -0.22 -3.45 1.65
N ALA A 44 1.04 -3.74 1.34
CA ALA A 44 1.93 -2.82 0.63
C ALA A 44 1.43 -2.53 -0.79
N LEU A 45 0.93 -3.54 -1.51
CA LEU A 45 0.34 -3.39 -2.83
C LEU A 45 -0.94 -2.54 -2.79
N SER A 46 -1.79 -2.78 -1.78
CA SER A 46 -3.01 -1.99 -1.57
C SER A 46 -2.68 -0.52 -1.28
N ALA A 47 -1.71 -0.25 -0.40
CA ALA A 47 -1.26 1.10 -0.09
C ALA A 47 -0.67 1.80 -1.32
N HIS A 48 0.14 1.10 -2.13
CA HIS A 48 0.68 1.64 -3.38
C HIS A 48 -0.42 1.96 -4.40
N ALA A 49 -1.43 1.09 -4.53
CA ALA A 49 -2.57 1.32 -5.40
C ALA A 49 -3.37 2.57 -4.98
N GLN A 50 -3.62 2.72 -3.68
CA GLN A 50 -4.32 3.89 -3.14
C GLN A 50 -3.52 5.19 -3.39
N ALA A 51 -2.21 5.16 -3.15
CA ALA A 51 -1.34 6.31 -3.42
C ALA A 51 -1.35 6.71 -4.91
N ALA A 52 -1.38 5.72 -5.82
CA ALA A 52 -1.47 6.00 -7.26
C ALA A 52 -2.81 6.67 -7.64
N VAL A 53 -3.92 6.25 -7.03
CA VAL A 53 -5.23 6.91 -7.23
C VAL A 53 -5.17 8.37 -6.76
N ASP A 54 -4.62 8.61 -5.58
CA ASP A 54 -4.48 9.97 -5.04
C ASP A 54 -3.59 10.85 -5.94
N GLU A 55 -2.51 10.30 -6.52
CA GLU A 55 -1.68 11.03 -7.48
C GLU A 55 -2.45 11.42 -8.75
N ILE A 56 -3.32 10.52 -9.25
CA ILE A 56 -4.18 10.76 -10.41
C ILE A 56 -5.19 11.86 -10.11
N ASP A 57 -5.86 11.81 -8.96
CA ASP A 57 -6.83 12.83 -8.57
C ASP A 57 -6.18 14.22 -8.46
N ARG A 58 -5.00 14.29 -7.85
CA ARG A 58 -4.20 15.53 -7.81
C ARG A 58 -3.81 16.02 -9.20
N ALA A 59 -3.56 15.11 -10.15
CA ALA A 59 -3.25 15.48 -11.53
C ALA A 59 -4.49 16.05 -12.25
N LEU A 60 -5.67 15.49 -12.00
CA LEU A 60 -6.94 16.01 -12.51
C LEU A 60 -7.25 17.40 -11.93
N GLU A 61 -6.99 17.62 -10.64
CA GLU A 61 -7.12 18.94 -10.02
C GLU A 61 -6.19 19.98 -10.67
N ARG A 62 -4.93 19.62 -10.93
CA ARG A 62 -3.98 20.49 -11.64
C ARG A 62 -4.43 20.79 -13.06
N LEU A 63 -5.11 19.85 -13.71
CA LEU A 63 -5.69 20.06 -15.03
C LEU A 63 -6.83 21.09 -14.97
N LYS A 64 -7.71 20.99 -13.95
CA LYS A 64 -8.77 22.00 -13.70
C LYS A 64 -8.19 23.37 -13.35
N ALA A 65 -7.11 23.42 -12.58
CA ALA A 65 -6.43 24.65 -12.19
C ALA A 65 -5.55 25.26 -13.30
N GLY A 66 -5.36 24.57 -14.43
CA GLY A 66 -4.50 25.02 -15.53
C GLY A 66 -3.00 24.93 -15.24
N THR A 67 -2.59 24.26 -14.16
CA THR A 67 -1.17 24.09 -13.77
C THR A 67 -0.62 22.72 -14.15
N TYR A 68 -1.38 21.93 -14.91
CA TYR A 68 -0.96 20.62 -15.40
C TYR A 68 0.30 20.71 -16.27
N GLY A 69 1.24 19.80 -16.04
CA GLY A 69 2.51 19.77 -16.74
C GLY A 69 3.55 20.77 -16.22
N ILE A 70 3.30 21.45 -15.09
CA ILE A 70 4.31 22.25 -14.38
C ILE A 70 4.88 21.43 -13.21
N CYS A 71 6.21 21.38 -13.12
CA CYS A 71 6.93 20.69 -12.06
C CYS A 71 6.76 21.42 -10.73
N LEU A 72 6.26 20.73 -9.70
CA LEU A 72 6.03 21.33 -8.37
C LEU A 72 7.33 21.78 -7.69
N VAL A 73 8.45 21.09 -7.93
CA VAL A 73 9.73 21.42 -7.27
C VAL A 73 10.46 22.56 -7.97
N SER A 74 10.46 22.56 -9.31
CA SER A 74 11.30 23.48 -10.09
C SER A 74 10.54 24.60 -10.80
N GLY A 75 9.21 24.56 -10.83
CA GLY A 75 8.36 25.50 -11.56
C GLY A 75 8.46 25.43 -13.09
N LYS A 76 9.34 24.58 -13.64
CA LYS A 76 9.52 24.40 -15.10
C LYS A 76 8.53 23.40 -15.67
N SER A 77 8.31 23.44 -16.98
CA SER A 77 7.46 22.46 -17.68
C SER A 77 8.04 21.05 -17.61
N ILE A 78 7.15 20.06 -17.46
CA ILE A 78 7.47 18.63 -17.47
C ILE A 78 7.55 18.17 -18.94
N PRO A 79 8.58 17.41 -19.34
CA PRO A 79 8.69 16.87 -20.70
C PRO A 79 7.44 16.11 -21.13
N LYS A 80 7.00 16.32 -22.38
CA LYS A 80 5.77 15.72 -22.91
C LYS A 80 5.86 14.20 -22.98
N GLU A 81 7.04 13.66 -23.29
CA GLU A 81 7.34 12.24 -23.33
C GLU A 81 7.05 11.57 -21.98
N ARG A 82 7.38 12.26 -20.88
CA ARG A 82 7.09 11.78 -19.52
C ARG A 82 5.60 11.81 -19.22
N LEU A 83 4.90 12.87 -19.60
CA LEU A 83 3.44 12.96 -19.40
C LEU A 83 2.68 11.94 -20.26
N ARG A 84 3.23 11.53 -21.41
CA ARG A 84 2.69 10.43 -22.21
C ARG A 84 2.86 9.07 -21.53
N ALA A 85 4.01 8.84 -20.88
CA ALA A 85 4.29 7.60 -20.18
C ALA A 85 3.61 7.52 -18.80
N ILE A 86 3.59 8.63 -18.06
CA ILE A 86 3.07 8.75 -16.70
C ILE A 86 2.27 10.07 -16.61
N PRO A 87 0.96 10.06 -16.94
CA PRO A 87 0.14 11.26 -16.99
C PRO A 87 0.02 12.00 -15.66
N TRP A 88 0.02 11.28 -14.53
CA TRP A 88 -0.14 11.90 -13.20
C TRP A 88 1.15 12.50 -12.63
N ALA A 89 2.27 12.45 -13.37
CA ALA A 89 3.57 12.94 -12.91
C ALA A 89 3.52 14.42 -12.49
N ALA A 90 3.96 14.71 -11.27
CA ALA A 90 4.01 16.06 -10.70
C ALA A 90 5.36 16.76 -10.82
N GLU A 91 6.40 16.01 -11.18
CA GLU A 91 7.78 16.46 -11.13
C GLU A 91 8.59 15.94 -12.32
N ARG A 92 9.64 16.67 -12.68
CA ARG A 92 10.63 16.24 -13.68
C ARG A 92 11.44 15.05 -13.16
N VAL A 93 12.02 14.26 -14.07
CA VAL A 93 12.79 13.05 -13.73
C VAL A 93 13.93 13.36 -12.77
N GLU A 94 14.63 14.49 -12.99
CA GLU A 94 15.73 14.99 -12.16
C GLU A 94 15.37 15.15 -10.68
N TYR A 95 14.10 15.45 -10.38
CA TYR A 95 13.61 15.74 -9.02
C TYR A 95 12.81 14.58 -8.41
N LYS A 96 12.33 13.64 -9.24
CA LYS A 96 11.67 12.42 -8.74
C LYS A 96 12.73 11.45 -8.21
N THR A 97 13.31 11.77 -7.04
CA THR A 97 14.36 10.98 -6.40
C THR A 97 13.83 9.73 -5.68
N GLY A 98 12.50 9.56 -5.59
CA GLY A 98 11.87 8.53 -4.74
C GLY A 98 11.99 7.07 -5.19
N GLY A 99 12.54 6.76 -6.37
CA GLY A 99 12.59 5.39 -6.89
C GLY A 99 13.99 4.74 -6.96
N PHE A 100 15.07 5.52 -6.92
CA PHE A 100 16.41 5.01 -7.24
C PHE A 100 17.38 4.98 -6.05
N LEU A 101 17.01 5.60 -4.92
CA LEU A 101 17.90 5.80 -3.77
C LEU A 101 17.28 5.29 -2.45
N ARG A 102 16.86 4.03 -2.45
CA ARG A 102 16.76 3.25 -1.20
C ARG A 102 17.71 2.06 -1.36
N ARG A 103 18.97 2.27 -1.00
CA ARG A 103 19.96 1.23 -0.69
C ARG A 103 20.35 1.39 0.76
#